data_AF-A0A959LNL0-F1
#
_entry.id   AF-A0A959LNL0-F1
#
_cell.length_a   1.000
_cell.length_b   1.000
_cell.length_c   1.000
_cell.angle_alpha   90.00
_cell.angle_beta   90.00
_cell.angle_gamma   90.00
#
_symmetry.space_group_name_H-M   'P 1'
#
loop_
_entity.id
_entity.type
_entity.pdbx_description
1 polymer ?
#
loop_
_entity_poly.entity_id
_entity_poly.type
_entity_poly.pdbx_seq_one_letter_code
_entity_poly.pdbx_strand_id
1 'polypeptide(L)'
;MATNSNNARKLIDLYTDGRSFDDVLKAIQQKDPADIPEYNYPAGGNNFTEEEKNIRLEYLEKRYGFNPEFIKGEKQIQDPRFYKGNVENFIGLTQVPTGLAGPLLVNGTVAQGDYFIPLATTEGALVASYNRGAKATRLSGGVTSVCTTEGV
;
A
#
# COMPACT_ATOMS: atom_id res chain seq x y z
N MET A 1 24.81 -23.69 23.79
CA MET A 1 24.88 -23.83 22.31
C MET A 1 23.56 -24.42 21.80
N ALA A 2 22.53 -23.58 21.70
CA ALA A 2 21.23 -23.93 21.11
C ALA A 2 20.89 -22.86 20.07
N THR A 3 21.78 -22.67 19.11
CA THR A 3 21.85 -21.39 18.36
C THR A 3 21.34 -21.50 16.93
N ASN A 4 21.17 -22.71 16.37
CA ASN A 4 20.77 -22.87 14.96
C ASN A 4 19.30 -23.33 14.79
N SER A 5 18.85 -24.30 15.58
CA SER A 5 17.48 -24.84 15.50
C SER A 5 16.40 -23.86 15.96
N ASN A 6 16.68 -23.07 17.00
CA ASN A 6 15.72 -22.05 17.48
C ASN A 6 15.59 -20.87 16.50
N ASN A 7 16.69 -20.47 15.86
CA ASN A 7 16.65 -19.44 14.82
C ASN A 7 15.95 -19.94 13.56
N ALA A 8 16.19 -21.19 13.16
CA ALA A 8 15.48 -21.83 12.05
C ALA A 8 13.96 -21.92 12.32
N ARG A 9 13.54 -22.29 13.54
CA ARG A 9 12.12 -22.29 13.92
C ARG A 9 11.50 -20.90 13.89
N LYS A 10 12.17 -19.89 14.47
CA LYS A 10 11.70 -18.50 14.40
C LYS A 10 11.53 -18.00 12.96
N LEU A 11 12.48 -18.34 12.08
CA LEU A 11 12.36 -18.02 10.66
C LEU A 11 11.15 -18.72 10.06
N ILE A 12 11.03 -20.04 10.21
CA ILE A 12 9.90 -20.81 9.68
C ILE A 12 8.58 -20.23 10.18
N ASP A 13 8.44 -19.97 11.49
CA ASP A 13 7.24 -19.38 12.09
C ASP A 13 6.95 -17.97 11.53
N LEU A 14 7.97 -17.14 11.30
CA LEU A 14 7.83 -15.82 10.66
C LEU A 14 7.34 -15.94 9.21
N TYR A 15 7.84 -16.93 8.46
CA TYR A 15 7.44 -17.18 7.08
C TYR A 15 6.03 -17.76 6.97
N THR A 16 5.67 -18.65 7.90
CA THR A 16 4.43 -19.41 7.83
C THR A 16 3.26 -18.71 8.49
N ASP A 17 3.52 -17.97 9.57
CA ASP A 17 2.50 -17.38 10.44
C ASP A 17 1.40 -18.40 10.79
N GLY A 18 1.82 -19.62 11.15
CA GLY A 18 0.93 -20.74 11.47
C GLY A 18 0.34 -21.50 10.28
N ARG A 19 0.63 -21.11 9.03
CA ARG A 19 0.23 -21.87 7.81
C ARG A 19 1.19 -23.01 7.50
N SER A 20 0.81 -23.92 6.61
CA SER A 20 1.77 -24.89 6.07
C SER A 20 2.75 -24.22 5.11
N PHE A 21 3.94 -24.80 4.95
CA PHE A 21 4.93 -24.29 4.00
C PHE A 21 4.43 -24.33 2.55
N ASP A 22 3.65 -25.36 2.19
CA ASP A 22 3.05 -25.47 0.86
C ASP A 22 2.01 -24.38 0.61
N ASP A 23 1.23 -24.00 1.62
CA ASP A 23 0.27 -22.90 1.50
C ASP A 23 0.98 -21.56 1.30
N VAL A 24 2.12 -21.35 1.97
CA VAL A 24 2.96 -20.17 1.79
C VAL A 24 3.52 -20.12 0.37
N LEU A 25 4.08 -21.23 -0.12
CA LEU A 25 4.63 -21.31 -1.47
C LEU A 25 3.57 -21.00 -2.53
N LYS A 26 2.37 -21.56 -2.38
CA LYS A 26 1.24 -21.26 -3.28
C LYS A 26 0.82 -19.79 -3.21
N ALA A 27 0.80 -19.22 -2.01
CA ALA A 27 0.40 -17.83 -1.80
C ALA A 27 1.34 -16.80 -2.44
N ILE A 28 2.65 -17.08 -2.46
CA ILE A 28 3.66 -16.16 -2.98
C ILE A 28 4.00 -16.36 -4.46
N GLN A 29 3.41 -17.38 -5.08
CA GLN A 29 3.65 -17.69 -6.48
C GLN A 29 3.18 -16.55 -7.39
N GLN A 30 3.96 -16.26 -8.43
CA GLN A 30 3.50 -15.34 -9.48
C GLN A 30 2.27 -15.91 -10.18
N LYS A 31 1.30 -15.04 -10.46
CA LYS A 31 0.10 -15.42 -11.19
C LYS A 31 0.40 -15.49 -12.69
N ASP A 32 -0.28 -16.38 -13.40
CA ASP A 32 -0.24 -16.35 -14.86
C ASP A 32 -0.85 -15.02 -15.34
N PRO A 33 -0.17 -14.24 -16.20
CA PRO A 33 -0.74 -13.03 -16.81
C PRO A 33 -2.14 -13.19 -17.40
N ALA A 34 -2.48 -14.37 -17.92
CA ALA A 34 -3.80 -14.66 -18.48
C ALA A 34 -4.91 -14.73 -17.41
N ASP A 35 -4.56 -15.06 -16.16
CA ASP A 35 -5.50 -15.20 -15.06
C ASP A 35 -5.73 -13.89 -14.29
N ILE A 36 -4.99 -12.83 -14.63
CA ILE A 36 -5.08 -11.54 -13.93
C ILE A 36 -6.29 -10.78 -14.47
N PRO A 37 -7.32 -10.52 -13.65
CA PRO A 37 -8.50 -9.84 -14.12
C PRO A 37 -8.14 -8.42 -14.56
N GLU A 38 -8.77 -8.00 -15.65
CA GLU A 38 -8.65 -6.63 -16.10
C GLU A 38 -9.15 -5.69 -15.00
N TYR A 39 -8.39 -4.63 -14.81
CA TYR A 39 -8.67 -3.64 -13.79
C TYR A 39 -8.97 -2.31 -14.46
N ASN A 40 -10.20 -1.82 -14.27
CA ASN A 40 -10.60 -0.51 -14.74
C ASN A 40 -10.51 0.51 -13.60
N TYR A 41 -9.56 1.43 -13.68
CA TYR A 41 -9.45 2.54 -12.75
C TYR A 41 -10.37 3.68 -13.20
N PRO A 42 -11.32 4.14 -12.37
CA PRO A 42 -12.35 5.06 -12.82
C PRO A 42 -11.85 6.47 -13.14
N ALA A 43 -10.60 6.81 -12.81
CA ALA A 43 -9.98 8.10 -13.17
C ALA A 43 -8.49 7.93 -13.51
N GLY A 44 -8.20 7.17 -14.57
CA GLY A 44 -6.84 7.04 -15.09
C GLY A 44 -6.39 8.33 -15.76
N GLY A 45 -5.26 8.90 -15.31
CA GLY A 45 -4.66 10.09 -15.92
C GLY A 45 -4.14 11.13 -14.93
N ASN A 46 -3.61 12.23 -15.46
CA ASN A 46 -3.08 13.37 -14.71
C ASN A 46 -4.08 14.55 -14.73
N ASN A 47 -5.36 14.32 -14.41
CA ASN A 47 -6.31 15.43 -14.29
C ASN A 47 -6.57 15.76 -12.82
N PHE A 48 -6.50 17.06 -12.55
CA PHE A 48 -6.50 17.65 -11.21
C PHE A 48 -7.85 18.26 -10.84
N THR A 49 -8.92 17.86 -11.53
CA THR A 49 -10.26 18.38 -11.25
C THR A 49 -10.82 17.79 -9.97
N GLU A 50 -11.67 18.55 -9.28
CA GLU A 50 -12.38 18.09 -8.09
C GLU A 50 -13.26 16.88 -8.38
N GLU A 51 -13.86 16.83 -9.57
CA GLU A 51 -14.66 15.70 -10.04
C GLU A 51 -13.85 14.40 -10.09
N GLU A 52 -12.68 14.41 -10.72
CA GLU A 52 -11.86 13.20 -10.78
C GLU A 52 -11.28 12.80 -9.43
N LYS A 53 -10.94 13.78 -8.59
CA LYS A 53 -10.55 13.51 -7.20
C LYS A 53 -11.66 12.74 -6.48
N ASN A 54 -12.90 13.21 -6.60
CA ASN A 54 -14.05 12.59 -5.94
C ASN A 54 -14.37 11.20 -6.49
N ILE A 55 -14.26 10.97 -7.81
CA ILE A 55 -14.41 9.65 -8.42
C ILE A 55 -13.40 8.64 -7.83
N ARG A 56 -12.14 9.05 -7.65
CA ARG A 56 -11.10 8.19 -7.03
C ARG A 56 -11.44 7.86 -5.59
N LEU A 57 -11.86 8.86 -4.81
CA LEU A 57 -12.23 8.69 -3.41
C LEU A 57 -13.44 7.77 -3.24
N GLU A 58 -14.50 7.99 -4.02
CA GLU A 58 -15.71 7.16 -3.98
C GLU A 58 -15.41 5.71 -4.35
N TYR A 59 -14.52 5.49 -5.33
CA TYR A 59 -14.06 4.17 -5.69
C TYR A 59 -13.33 3.47 -4.53
N LEU A 60 -12.40 4.17 -3.87
CA LEU A 60 -11.64 3.62 -2.75
C LEU A 60 -12.52 3.33 -1.54
N GLU A 61 -13.50 4.19 -1.28
CA GLU A 61 -14.47 4.01 -0.22
C GLU A 61 -15.37 2.80 -0.48
N LYS A 62 -15.94 2.68 -1.69
CA LYS A 62 -16.80 1.54 -2.06
C LYS A 62 -16.06 0.20 -2.04
N ARG A 63 -14.81 0.17 -2.49
CA ARG A 63 -14.06 -1.08 -2.64
C ARG A 63 -13.29 -1.50 -1.41
N TYR A 64 -12.71 -0.55 -0.67
CA TYR A 64 -11.80 -0.82 0.44
C TYR A 64 -12.30 -0.25 1.78
N GLY A 65 -13.43 0.44 1.81
CA GLY A 65 -13.88 1.16 3.01
C GLY A 65 -12.94 2.31 3.38
N PHE A 66 -12.08 2.75 2.46
CA PHE A 66 -11.09 3.77 2.74
C PHE A 66 -11.70 5.17 2.63
N ASN A 67 -11.93 5.81 3.77
CA ASN A 67 -12.48 7.17 3.87
C ASN A 67 -11.48 8.11 4.59
N PRO A 68 -10.54 8.73 3.87
CA PRO A 68 -9.51 9.57 4.48
C PRO A 68 -10.00 11.01 4.71
N GLU A 69 -10.79 11.23 5.76
CA GLU A 69 -11.46 12.51 6.07
C GLU A 69 -10.50 13.72 6.15
N PHE A 70 -9.25 13.51 6.61
CA PHE A 70 -8.22 14.57 6.64
C PHE A 70 -7.64 14.87 5.25
N ILE A 71 -7.46 13.87 4.39
CA ILE A 71 -6.97 14.06 3.01
C ILE A 71 -8.07 14.71 2.15
N LYS A 72 -9.34 14.36 2.40
CA LYS A 72 -10.50 15.00 1.78
C LYS A 72 -10.65 16.47 2.19
N GLY A 73 -10.03 16.89 3.31
CA GLY A 73 -10.18 18.21 3.90
C GLY A 73 -11.50 18.40 4.67
N GLU A 74 -12.26 17.33 4.87
CA GLU A 74 -13.54 17.34 5.61
C GLU A 74 -13.33 17.46 7.12
N LYS A 75 -12.22 16.92 7.62
CA LYS A 75 -11.80 17.07 9.03
C LYS A 75 -10.48 17.81 9.15
N GLN A 76 -10.38 18.59 10.22
CA GLN A 76 -9.16 19.25 10.66
C GLN A 76 -8.99 19.03 12.17
N ILE A 77 -7.75 18.83 12.61
CA ILE A 77 -7.43 18.73 14.03
C ILE A 77 -7.44 20.13 14.62
N GLN A 78 -8.40 20.41 15.49
CA GLN A 78 -8.58 21.75 16.08
C GLN A 78 -7.80 21.94 17.38
N ASP A 79 -7.56 20.86 18.13
CA ASP A 79 -6.83 20.91 19.41
C ASP A 79 -5.33 20.64 19.19
N PRO A 80 -4.45 21.63 19.40
CA PRO A 80 -3.00 21.44 19.24
C PRO A 80 -2.42 20.35 20.14
N ARG A 81 -3.08 19.99 21.25
CA ARG A 81 -2.63 18.94 22.17
C ARG A 81 -2.61 17.55 21.52
N PHE A 82 -3.31 17.35 20.41
CA PHE A 82 -3.20 16.13 19.61
C PHE A 82 -1.76 15.85 19.16
N TYR A 83 -0.94 16.89 18.96
CA TYR A 83 0.44 16.77 18.52
C TYR A 83 1.45 16.61 19.66
N LYS A 84 0.98 16.41 20.89
CA LYS A 84 1.87 16.19 22.03
C LYS A 84 2.72 14.93 21.81
N GLY A 85 4.03 15.08 21.88
CA GLY A 85 5.01 14.01 21.63
C GLY A 85 5.43 13.85 20.17
N ASN A 86 4.82 14.61 19.24
CA ASN A 86 5.22 14.64 17.84
C ASN A 86 6.13 15.84 17.50
N VAL A 87 5.97 16.97 18.19
CA VAL A 87 6.73 18.21 17.93
C VAL A 87 6.76 19.16 19.14
N GLU A 88 7.84 19.93 19.30
CA GLU A 88 7.97 21.04 20.26
C GLU A 88 7.67 22.40 19.62
N ASN A 89 7.27 23.40 20.43
CA ASN A 89 6.97 24.77 19.95
C ASN A 89 6.03 24.79 18.73
N PHE A 90 4.92 24.05 18.81
CA PHE A 90 3.96 23.90 17.72
C PHE A 90 3.43 25.25 17.21
N ILE A 91 3.59 25.49 15.91
CA ILE A 91 3.10 26.71 15.22
C ILE A 91 2.05 26.41 14.13
N GLY A 92 1.75 25.13 13.86
CA GLY A 92 0.82 24.74 12.80
C GLY A 92 1.30 23.53 12.01
N LEU A 93 0.74 23.38 10.80
CA LEU A 93 0.95 22.23 9.92
C LEU A 93 1.39 22.68 8.53
N THR A 94 2.17 21.84 7.86
CA THR A 94 2.46 21.97 6.43
C THR A 94 1.63 20.94 5.66
N GLN A 95 1.00 21.37 4.56
CA GLN A 95 0.24 20.48 3.69
C GLN A 95 1.14 19.93 2.58
N VAL A 96 1.07 18.63 2.33
CA VAL A 96 1.81 17.94 1.26
C VAL A 96 0.80 17.27 0.31
N PRO A 97 0.84 17.54 -1.01
CA PRO A 97 -0.05 16.89 -1.96
C PRO A 97 0.07 15.36 -1.89
N THR A 98 -1.07 14.66 -1.93
CA THR A 98 -1.10 13.19 -1.89
C THR A 98 -1.74 12.65 -3.17
N GLY A 99 -0.97 11.89 -3.95
CA GLY A 99 -1.46 11.16 -5.12
C GLY A 99 -1.69 9.68 -4.82
N LEU A 100 -2.28 8.96 -5.77
CA LEU A 100 -2.54 7.53 -5.64
C LEU A 100 -1.90 6.76 -6.79
N ALA A 101 -1.11 5.74 -6.47
CA ALA A 101 -0.54 4.80 -7.44
C ALA A 101 -1.16 3.41 -7.29
N GLY A 102 -1.46 2.73 -8.40
CA GLY A 102 -1.91 1.34 -8.38
C GLY A 102 -2.97 0.96 -9.42
N PRO A 103 -3.50 -0.27 -9.32
CA PRO A 103 -3.24 -1.22 -8.24
C PRO A 103 -1.91 -1.94 -8.42
N LEU A 104 -1.16 -2.09 -7.33
CA LEU A 104 -0.04 -3.01 -7.23
C LEU A 104 -0.56 -4.40 -6.84
N LEU A 105 -0.34 -5.41 -7.68
CA LEU A 105 -0.64 -6.80 -7.34
C LEU A 105 0.49 -7.38 -6.49
N VAL A 106 0.20 -7.71 -5.24
CA VAL A 106 1.16 -8.30 -4.30
C VAL A 106 0.81 -9.78 -4.06
N ASN A 107 1.83 -10.63 -4.19
CA ASN A 107 1.79 -12.07 -3.86
C ASN A 107 2.71 -12.28 -2.65
N GLY A 108 2.25 -11.91 -1.46
CA GLY A 108 3.05 -11.90 -0.25
C GLY A 108 2.58 -12.87 0.82
N THR A 109 3.44 -13.10 1.81
CA THR A 109 3.06 -13.86 3.00
C THR A 109 2.02 -13.12 3.84
N VAL A 110 2.15 -11.80 3.96
CA VAL A 110 1.26 -10.95 4.79
C VAL A 110 0.24 -10.16 3.96
N ALA A 111 0.58 -9.76 2.74
CA ALA A 111 -0.28 -8.98 1.85
C ALA A 111 -0.56 -9.74 0.56
N GLN A 112 -1.83 -9.85 0.17
CA GLN A 112 -2.26 -10.59 -1.03
C GLN A 112 -3.35 -9.84 -1.77
N GLY A 113 -3.11 -9.59 -3.06
CA GLY A 113 -4.07 -8.95 -3.96
C GLY A 113 -3.69 -7.53 -4.35
N ASP A 114 -4.71 -6.72 -4.61
CA ASP A 114 -4.57 -5.41 -5.25
C ASP A 114 -4.51 -4.30 -4.21
N TYR A 115 -3.44 -3.51 -4.26
CA TYR A 115 -3.24 -2.39 -3.34
C TYR A 115 -3.10 -1.07 -4.07
N PHE A 116 -3.81 -0.06 -3.57
CA PHE A 116 -3.61 1.34 -3.93
C PHE A 116 -2.73 2.02 -2.90
N ILE A 117 -1.70 2.70 -3.38
CA ILE A 117 -0.63 3.25 -2.55
C ILE A 117 -0.77 4.79 -2.55
N PRO A 118 -1.15 5.40 -1.42
CA PRO A 118 -1.12 6.85 -1.28
C PRO A 118 0.34 7.33 -1.16
N LEU A 119 0.71 8.33 -1.95
CA LEU A 119 2.05 8.90 -2.00
C LEU A 119 1.96 10.41 -1.76
N ALA A 120 2.44 10.87 -0.60
CA ALA A 120 2.56 12.29 -0.29
C ALA A 120 3.88 12.82 -0.86
N THR A 121 3.81 13.73 -1.84
CA THR A 121 4.99 14.25 -2.53
C THR A 121 4.73 15.59 -3.21
N THR A 122 5.78 16.40 -3.33
CA THR A 122 5.82 17.58 -4.21
C THR A 122 6.63 17.33 -5.49
N GLU A 123 7.25 16.15 -5.62
CA GLU A 123 8.06 15.79 -6.80
C GLU A 123 7.16 15.48 -8.00
N GLY A 124 7.39 16.21 -9.10
CA GLY A 124 6.70 15.99 -10.35
C GLY A 124 6.95 14.58 -10.90
N ALA A 125 5.93 13.99 -11.53
CA ALA A 125 5.97 12.67 -12.17
C ALA A 125 6.25 11.45 -11.26
N LEU A 126 6.59 11.62 -9.97
CA LEU A 126 6.86 10.50 -9.06
C LEU A 126 5.69 9.52 -9.00
N VAL A 127 4.49 10.00 -8.65
CA VAL A 127 3.28 9.16 -8.54
C VAL A 127 2.95 8.49 -9.88
N ALA A 128 3.05 9.23 -10.98
CA ALA A 128 2.79 8.69 -12.31
C ALA A 128 3.80 7.59 -12.69
N SER A 129 5.06 7.74 -12.29
CA SER A 129 6.11 6.73 -12.51
C SER A 129 5.83 5.45 -11.74
N TYR A 130 5.51 5.56 -10.44
CA TYR A 130 5.12 4.41 -9.62
C TYR A 130 3.85 3.74 -10.16
N ASN A 131 2.87 4.51 -10.64
CA ASN A 131 1.66 3.97 -11.24
C ASN A 131 1.95 3.14 -12.50
N ARG A 132 2.86 3.61 -13.38
CA ARG A 132 3.31 2.83 -14.55
C ARG A 132 4.02 1.55 -14.14
N GLY A 133 4.90 1.61 -13.14
CA GLY A 133 5.59 0.43 -12.61
C GLY A 133 4.63 -0.60 -12.00
N ALA A 134 3.64 -0.13 -11.22
CA ALA A 134 2.59 -0.98 -10.68
C ALA A 134 1.77 -1.66 -11.78
N LYS A 135 1.41 -0.93 -12.84
CA LYS A 135 0.73 -1.50 -14.00
C LYS A 135 1.58 -2.55 -14.71
N ALA A 136 2.87 -2.26 -14.96
CA ALA A 136 3.77 -3.18 -15.64
C ALA A 136 3.95 -4.48 -14.84
N THR A 137 4.28 -4.39 -13.55
CA THR A 137 4.46 -5.56 -12.68
C THR A 137 3.18 -6.36 -12.50
N ARG A 138 2.03 -5.68 -12.38
CA ARG A 138 0.72 -6.34 -12.35
C ARG A 138 0.50 -7.19 -13.60
N LEU A 139 0.73 -6.65 -14.79
CA LEU A 139 0.57 -7.38 -16.05
C LEU A 139 1.55 -8.56 -16.17
N SER A 140 2.64 -8.57 -15.40
CA SER A 140 3.65 -9.63 -15.38
C SER A 140 3.45 -10.68 -14.28
N GLY A 141 2.26 -10.80 -13.67
CA GLY A 141 2.02 -11.80 -12.62
C GLY A 141 2.08 -11.28 -11.18
N GLY A 142 2.34 -9.98 -11.00
CA GLY A 142 2.45 -9.34 -9.69
C GLY A 142 3.84 -9.47 -9.06
N VAL A 143 3.99 -8.82 -7.90
CA VAL A 143 5.23 -8.76 -7.15
C VAL A 143 5.17 -9.72 -5.97
N THR A 144 6.13 -10.65 -5.92
CA THR A 144 6.31 -11.54 -4.77
C THR A 144 7.11 -10.83 -3.68
N SER A 145 6.61 -10.83 -2.45
CA SER A 145 7.28 -10.17 -1.32
C SER A 145 7.21 -11.02 -0.05
N VAL A 146 8.35 -11.13 0.64
CA VAL A 146 8.43 -11.84 1.91
C VAL A 146 9.32 -11.10 2.90
N CYS A 147 8.86 -10.97 4.14
CA CYS A 147 9.66 -10.42 5.24
C CYS A 147 10.63 -11.50 5.75
N THR A 148 11.94 -11.25 5.62
CA THR A 148 12.99 -12.19 6.04
C THR A 148 13.42 -11.94 7.49
N THR A 149 13.24 -10.73 8.00
CA THR A 149 13.67 -10.30 9.32
C THR A 149 12.81 -9.12 9.78
N GLU A 150 12.37 -9.18 11.03
CA GLU A 150 11.70 -8.07 11.72
C GLU A 150 12.50 -7.72 12.97
N GLY A 151 12.75 -6.44 13.17
CA GLY A 151 13.51 -5.91 14.29
C GLY A 151 13.21 -4.43 14.48
N VAL A 152 13.51 -3.91 15.68
CA VAL A 152 13.36 -2.50 16.06
C VAL A 152 14.73 -1.90 16.29
#